data_AF-A0A4Q2E103-F1
#
_entry.id   AF-A0A4Q2E103-F1
#
_cell.length_a   1.000
_cell.length_b   1.000
_cell.length_c   1.000
_cell.angle_alpha   90.00
_cell.angle_beta   90.00
_cell.angle_gamma   90.00
#
_symmetry.space_group_name_H-M   'P 1'
#
loop_
_entity.id
_entity.type
_entity.pdbx_description
1 polymer ?
#
loop_
_entity_poly.entity_id
_entity_poly.type
_entity_poly.pdbx_seq_one_letter_code
_entity_poly.pdbx_strand_id
1 'polypeptide(L)'
;MANSYGPRELSQEEIDLKLKAFDDIPLFMKSLPDDESENPAIAALQDLVYEGTPDEIAANFKDQGNDYFKGKRYREALGFYTQGIDVKPTDKNLLTALLCNRAACNLELQNYGSVLRDCSTVLKQDDKVSKAYYRSAQALISLDRVEEALDCCDRCLTFDPDNQGIKAVRERAAKRKDTKDEQEHVRQERLRKEREEKLAMQAAFRERNLVDIPKPDGSSNPYQPHFDPEDLSKKILVLPVFFLYPQYAISDVIQEFCEETTFEAHLEEMFPPKGTAPPWDSRGEYTYKNLVVYAMTHRKRLFKVGKKMTLRDVFGVAKGKEGEPRDGLEVKDGCITFVVIPKGDEEKKWVEEFKKSREE
;
A
#
# COMPACT_ATOMS: atom_id res chain seq x y z
N MET A 1 1.57 4.79 21.33
CA MET A 1 2.87 4.27 20.83
C MET A 1 3.13 2.96 21.55
N ALA A 2 2.84 1.84 20.91
CA ALA A 2 2.93 0.52 21.53
C ALA A 2 4.36 -0.03 21.35
N ASN A 3 5.08 -0.20 22.47
CA ASN A 3 6.39 -0.84 22.49
C ASN A 3 6.25 -2.32 22.14
N SER A 4 6.79 -2.70 20.98
CA SER A 4 6.93 -4.08 20.52
C SER A 4 8.01 -4.80 21.31
N TYR A 5 7.63 -5.52 22.37
CA TYR A 5 8.51 -6.50 23.01
C TYR A 5 8.49 -7.82 22.23
N GLY A 6 9.12 -7.80 21.06
CA GLY A 6 9.55 -8.98 20.34
C GLY A 6 11.07 -9.14 20.48
N PRO A 7 11.62 -10.37 20.48
CA PRO A 7 13.07 -10.56 20.47
C PRO A 7 13.67 -9.87 19.23
N ARG A 8 14.65 -9.00 19.47
CA ARG A 8 15.35 -8.23 18.43
C ARG A 8 15.91 -9.17 17.35
N GLU A 9 15.56 -8.93 16.10
CA GLU A 9 16.22 -9.57 14.95
C GLU A 9 17.70 -9.19 14.97
N LEU A 10 18.58 -10.21 15.03
CA LEU A 10 20.02 -10.01 15.02
C LEU A 10 20.46 -9.74 13.58
N SER A 11 21.30 -8.72 13.38
CA SER A 11 21.86 -8.45 12.05
C SER A 11 22.79 -9.58 11.60
N GLN A 12 23.02 -9.71 10.28
CA GLN A 12 23.94 -10.71 9.74
C GLN A 12 25.35 -10.60 10.36
N GLU A 13 25.79 -9.37 10.67
CA GLU A 13 27.06 -9.11 11.35
C GLU A 13 27.05 -9.58 12.80
N GLU A 14 25.95 -9.37 13.54
CA GLU A 14 25.80 -9.89 14.91
C GLU A 14 25.71 -11.42 14.94
N ILE A 15 25.16 -12.03 13.88
CA ILE A 15 25.11 -13.48 13.68
C ILE A 15 26.53 -14.02 13.44
N ASP A 16 27.28 -13.40 12.52
CA ASP A 16 28.65 -13.82 12.21
C ASP A 16 29.58 -13.62 13.41
N LEU A 17 29.38 -12.55 14.20
CA LEU A 17 30.12 -12.31 15.44
C LEU A 17 29.85 -13.40 16.49
N LYS A 18 28.60 -13.84 16.63
CA LYS A 18 28.21 -14.90 17.58
C LYS A 18 28.64 -16.29 17.10
N LEU A 19 28.70 -16.52 15.80
CA LEU A 19 29.26 -17.74 15.22
C LEU A 19 30.78 -17.78 15.41
N LYS A 20 31.48 -16.65 15.26
CA LYS A 20 32.90 -16.53 15.60
C LYS A 20 33.17 -16.78 17.08
N ALA A 21 32.32 -16.25 17.97
CA ALA A 21 32.43 -16.54 19.40
C ALA A 21 32.20 -18.03 19.74
N PHE A 22 31.57 -18.79 18.84
CA PHE A 22 31.45 -20.25 18.96
C PHE A 22 32.77 -20.93 18.65
N ASP A 23 33.52 -20.43 17.68
CA ASP A 23 34.88 -20.88 17.36
C ASP A 23 35.89 -20.59 18.50
N ASP A 24 35.53 -19.83 19.55
CA ASP A 24 36.36 -19.59 20.74
C ASP A 24 36.04 -20.54 21.92
N ILE A 25 34.95 -21.32 21.80
CA ILE A 25 34.59 -22.30 22.84
C ILE A 25 35.45 -23.56 22.61
N PRO A 26 36.13 -24.11 23.63
CA PRO A 26 37.06 -25.24 23.47
C PRO A 26 36.49 -26.46 22.74
N LEU A 27 35.18 -26.69 22.87
CA LEU A 27 34.44 -27.79 22.22
C LEU A 27 34.19 -27.57 20.71
N PHE A 28 34.32 -26.35 20.21
CA PHE A 28 33.90 -25.94 18.87
C PHE A 28 34.98 -25.20 18.07
N MET A 29 36.18 -25.06 18.64
CA MET A 29 37.33 -24.40 18.03
C MET A 29 37.75 -25.08 16.72
N LYS A 30 37.89 -24.30 15.64
CA LYS A 30 38.42 -24.80 14.34
C LYS A 30 39.95 -24.79 14.27
N SER A 31 40.61 -24.01 15.12
CA SER A 31 42.07 -23.90 15.26
C SER A 31 42.41 -23.32 16.62
N LEU A 32 43.48 -23.80 17.26
CA LEU A 32 43.97 -23.30 18.55
C LEU A 32 44.44 -21.83 18.41
N PRO A 33 44.28 -20.97 19.44
CA PRO A 33 44.95 -19.67 19.45
C PRO A 33 46.46 -19.90 19.55
N ASP A 34 47.23 -19.14 18.78
CA ASP A 34 48.70 -19.27 18.73
C ASP A 34 49.40 -19.02 20.09
N ASP A 35 48.68 -18.54 21.12
CA ASP A 35 49.24 -18.10 22.40
C ASP A 35 48.73 -18.85 23.67
N GLU A 36 48.01 -19.97 23.53
CA GLU A 36 47.76 -20.88 24.66
C GLU A 36 48.02 -22.34 24.28
N SER A 37 49.31 -22.63 24.04
CA SER A 37 49.80 -24.00 24.17
C SER A 37 49.67 -24.45 25.64
N GLU A 38 49.13 -25.66 25.80
CA GLU A 38 49.12 -26.47 27.03
C GLU A 38 47.91 -26.33 27.97
N ASN A 39 46.73 -26.64 27.44
CA ASN A 39 45.91 -27.62 28.17
C ASN A 39 45.87 -28.93 27.38
N PRO A 40 46.74 -29.91 27.70
CA PRO A 40 46.77 -31.23 27.04
C PRO A 40 45.39 -31.90 27.05
N ALA A 41 44.55 -31.57 28.03
CA ALA A 41 43.19 -32.07 28.10
C ALA A 41 42.27 -31.51 26.99
N ILE A 42 42.43 -30.24 26.59
CA ILE A 42 41.60 -29.64 25.53
C ILE A 42 42.02 -30.19 24.16
N ALA A 43 43.33 -30.32 23.92
CA ALA A 43 43.85 -30.96 22.71
C ALA A 43 43.42 -32.44 22.63
N ALA A 44 43.53 -33.18 23.74
CA ALA A 44 43.06 -34.57 23.80
C ALA A 44 41.54 -34.70 23.61
N LEU A 45 40.75 -33.74 24.11
CA LEU A 45 39.30 -33.72 23.90
C LEU A 45 38.93 -33.38 22.45
N GLN A 46 39.66 -32.48 21.78
CA GLN A 46 39.46 -32.17 20.36
C GLN A 46 39.85 -33.35 19.48
N ASP A 47 41.00 -33.98 19.74
CA ASP A 47 41.42 -35.18 19.04
C ASP A 47 40.37 -36.28 19.18
N LEU A 48 39.79 -36.48 20.38
CA LEU A 48 38.72 -37.46 20.62
C LEU A 48 37.42 -37.15 19.87
N VAL A 49 37.09 -35.87 19.63
CA VAL A 49 35.88 -35.47 18.89
C VAL A 49 36.05 -35.69 17.38
N TYR A 50 37.27 -35.58 16.88
CA TYR A 50 37.63 -35.82 15.47
C TYR A 50 38.33 -37.18 15.25
N GLU A 51 38.27 -38.08 16.23
CA GLU A 51 38.82 -39.42 16.12
C GLU A 51 37.82 -40.33 15.41
N GLY A 52 38.10 -40.67 14.15
CA GLY A 52 37.27 -41.59 13.37
C GLY A 52 37.19 -41.24 11.90
N THR A 53 36.34 -41.98 11.17
CA THR A 53 36.01 -41.64 9.79
C THR A 53 35.15 -40.38 9.72
N PRO A 54 35.18 -39.62 8.60
CA PRO A 54 34.32 -38.43 8.42
C PRO A 54 32.83 -38.71 8.68
N ASP A 55 32.37 -39.92 8.36
CA ASP A 55 30.98 -40.35 8.59
C ASP A 55 30.67 -40.55 10.09
N GLU A 56 31.60 -41.11 10.86
CA GLU A 56 31.43 -41.30 12.32
C GLU A 56 31.42 -39.97 13.07
N ILE A 57 32.32 -39.05 12.70
CA ILE A 57 32.38 -37.70 13.27
C ILE A 57 31.09 -36.94 12.95
N ALA A 58 30.63 -36.98 11.69
CA ALA A 58 29.39 -36.34 11.28
C ALA A 58 28.15 -36.96 11.97
N ALA A 59 28.15 -38.27 12.23
CA ALA A 59 27.10 -38.94 12.99
C ALA A 59 27.06 -38.49 14.46
N ASN A 60 28.23 -38.32 15.10
CA ASN A 60 28.33 -37.79 16.46
C ASN A 60 27.75 -36.36 16.53
N PHE A 61 28.16 -35.48 15.62
CA PHE A 61 27.60 -34.13 15.53
C PHE A 61 26.09 -34.10 15.26
N LYS A 62 25.58 -35.03 14.44
CA LYS A 62 24.13 -35.20 14.23
C LYS A 62 23.41 -35.54 15.53
N ASP A 63 23.96 -36.46 16.34
CA ASP A 63 23.33 -36.91 17.58
C ASP A 63 23.34 -35.83 18.65
N GLN A 64 24.45 -35.10 18.79
CA GLN A 64 24.52 -33.90 19.63
C GLN A 64 23.46 -32.87 19.17
N GLY A 65 23.41 -32.54 17.87
CA GLY A 65 22.41 -31.64 17.31
C GLY A 65 20.97 -32.09 17.59
N ASN A 66 20.69 -33.39 17.56
CA ASN A 66 19.37 -33.95 17.88
C ASN A 66 18.99 -33.69 19.34
N ASP A 67 19.93 -33.78 20.27
CA ASP A 67 19.66 -33.53 21.69
C ASP A 67 19.39 -32.05 21.98
N TYR A 68 20.17 -31.14 21.37
CA TYR A 68 19.86 -29.70 21.44
C TYR A 68 18.52 -29.37 20.77
N PHE A 69 18.17 -30.05 19.67
CA PHE A 69 16.89 -29.87 18.99
C PHE A 69 15.70 -30.31 19.88
N LYS A 70 15.81 -31.47 20.56
CA LYS A 70 14.81 -31.91 21.56
C LYS A 70 14.69 -30.90 22.70
N GLY A 71 15.81 -30.30 23.11
CA GLY A 71 15.85 -29.22 24.09
C GLY A 71 15.33 -27.86 23.61
N LYS A 72 14.81 -27.76 22.37
CA LYS A 72 14.36 -26.52 21.71
C LYS A 72 15.45 -25.43 21.59
N ARG A 73 16.71 -25.84 21.69
CA ARG A 73 17.90 -24.98 21.53
C ARG A 73 18.33 -24.99 20.07
N TYR A 74 17.51 -24.36 19.22
CA TYR A 74 17.62 -24.48 17.76
C TYR A 74 18.87 -23.82 17.18
N ARG A 75 19.41 -22.77 17.82
CA ARG A 75 20.63 -22.10 17.35
C ARG A 75 21.85 -22.99 17.57
N GLU A 76 21.95 -23.59 18.75
CA GLU A 76 23.02 -24.51 19.10
C GLU A 76 22.93 -25.79 18.24
N ALA A 77 21.73 -26.35 18.08
CA ALA A 77 21.51 -27.49 17.19
C ALA A 77 21.95 -27.20 15.74
N LEU A 78 21.67 -25.99 15.24
CA LEU A 78 22.11 -25.55 13.92
C LEU A 78 23.64 -25.53 13.79
N GLY A 79 24.36 -25.10 14.83
CA GLY A 79 25.82 -25.13 14.88
C GLY A 79 26.36 -26.55 14.72
N PHE A 80 25.86 -27.49 15.52
CA PHE A 80 26.26 -28.91 15.46
C PHE A 80 25.97 -29.55 14.10
N TYR A 81 24.78 -29.32 13.53
CA TYR A 81 24.48 -29.86 12.19
C TYR A 81 25.37 -29.26 11.10
N THR A 82 25.75 -27.98 11.25
CA THR A 82 26.67 -27.33 10.30
C THR A 82 28.07 -27.94 10.40
N GLN A 83 28.57 -28.18 11.61
CA GLN A 83 29.85 -28.87 11.81
C GLN A 83 29.84 -30.29 11.22
N GLY A 84 28.75 -31.05 11.42
CA GLY A 84 28.58 -32.36 10.80
C GLY A 84 28.59 -32.33 9.27
N ILE A 85 28.10 -31.25 8.65
CA ILE A 85 28.14 -31.06 7.18
C ILE A 85 29.55 -30.63 6.74
N ASP A 86 30.22 -29.76 7.50
CA ASP A 86 31.56 -29.23 7.20
C ASP A 86 32.63 -30.34 7.17
N VAL A 87 32.42 -31.42 7.92
CA VAL A 87 33.25 -32.64 7.91
C VAL A 87 33.16 -33.41 6.58
N LYS A 88 32.19 -33.08 5.71
CA LYS A 88 31.97 -33.68 4.40
C LYS A 88 31.81 -35.20 4.47
N PRO A 89 30.76 -35.70 5.14
CA PRO A 89 30.49 -37.14 5.18
C PRO A 89 30.34 -37.71 3.77
N THR A 90 30.89 -38.91 3.57
CA THR A 90 30.76 -39.69 2.34
C THR A 90 29.42 -40.40 2.26
N ASP A 91 28.77 -40.68 3.40
CA ASP A 91 27.42 -41.24 3.43
C ASP A 91 26.36 -40.19 3.04
N LYS A 92 25.76 -40.44 1.87
CA LYS A 92 24.67 -39.66 1.30
C LYS A 92 23.43 -39.58 2.19
N ASN A 93 23.10 -40.65 2.91
CA ASN A 93 21.93 -40.69 3.79
C ASN A 93 22.16 -39.84 5.04
N LEU A 94 23.36 -39.92 5.60
CA LEU A 94 23.80 -39.09 6.71
C LEU A 94 23.79 -37.61 6.34
N LEU A 95 24.35 -37.24 5.18
CA LEU A 95 24.32 -35.87 4.67
C LEU A 95 22.88 -35.35 4.49
N THR A 96 22.00 -36.17 3.90
CA THR A 96 20.57 -35.84 3.76
C THR A 96 19.90 -35.61 5.11
N ALA A 97 20.17 -36.45 6.11
CA ALA A 97 19.63 -36.30 7.46
C ALA A 97 20.12 -35.00 8.14
N LEU A 98 21.41 -34.70 8.04
CA LEU A 98 22.01 -33.46 8.56
C LEU A 98 21.40 -32.21 7.94
N LEU A 99 21.31 -32.16 6.59
CA LEU A 99 20.69 -31.04 5.87
C LEU A 99 19.19 -30.89 6.23
N CYS A 100 18.47 -32.01 6.34
CA CYS A 100 17.08 -32.01 6.77
C CYS A 100 16.90 -31.46 8.19
N ASN A 101 17.76 -31.85 9.12
CA ASN A 101 17.68 -31.40 10.50
C ASN A 101 18.13 -29.94 10.66
N ARG A 102 19.12 -29.49 9.90
CA ARG A 102 19.50 -28.08 9.80
C ARG A 102 18.36 -27.23 9.21
N ALA A 103 17.69 -27.71 8.16
CA ALA A 103 16.50 -27.08 7.62
C ALA A 103 15.37 -27.00 8.65
N ALA A 104 15.20 -28.01 9.51
CA ALA A 104 14.23 -27.97 10.61
C ALA A 104 14.56 -26.84 11.61
N CYS A 105 15.83 -26.72 12.02
CA CYS A 105 16.26 -25.64 12.90
C CYS A 105 16.02 -24.27 12.28
N ASN A 106 16.38 -24.11 10.99
CA ASN A 106 16.16 -22.87 10.26
C ASN A 106 14.67 -22.53 10.11
N LEU A 107 13.79 -23.53 10.03
CA LEU A 107 12.34 -23.30 9.98
C LEU A 107 11.82 -22.75 11.30
N GLU A 108 12.23 -23.33 12.43
CA GLU A 108 11.88 -22.84 13.78
C GLU A 108 12.46 -21.45 14.06
N LEU A 109 13.64 -21.16 13.51
CA LEU A 109 14.30 -19.85 13.58
C LEU A 109 13.77 -18.84 12.54
N GLN A 110 12.78 -19.23 11.71
CA GLN A 110 12.19 -18.40 10.65
C GLN A 110 13.17 -17.94 9.56
N ASN A 111 14.31 -18.64 9.42
CA ASN A 111 15.30 -18.42 8.37
C ASN A 111 14.89 -19.14 7.08
N TYR A 112 13.75 -18.75 6.50
CA TYR A 112 13.10 -19.47 5.39
C TYR A 112 13.99 -19.62 4.15
N GLY A 113 14.82 -18.63 3.83
CA GLY A 113 15.76 -18.72 2.70
C GLY A 113 16.79 -19.84 2.86
N SER A 114 17.29 -20.04 4.09
CA SER A 114 18.23 -21.12 4.42
C SER A 114 17.55 -22.49 4.37
N VAL A 115 16.29 -22.59 4.82
CA VAL A 115 15.47 -23.81 4.68
C VAL A 115 15.41 -24.25 3.22
N LEU A 116 15.07 -23.32 2.31
CA LEU A 116 14.94 -23.62 0.89
C LEU A 116 16.26 -24.05 0.27
N ARG A 117 17.39 -23.45 0.69
CA ARG A 117 18.72 -23.84 0.22
C ARG A 117 19.03 -25.28 0.62
N ASP A 118 18.88 -25.60 1.90
CA ASP A 118 19.16 -26.94 2.44
C ASP A 118 18.26 -28.00 1.81
N CYS A 119 16.96 -27.74 1.73
CA CYS A 119 16.01 -28.63 1.09
C CYS A 119 16.28 -28.77 -0.42
N SER A 120 16.71 -27.72 -1.12
CA SER A 120 17.06 -27.83 -2.54
C SER A 120 18.27 -28.74 -2.77
N THR A 121 19.27 -28.70 -1.88
CA THR A 121 20.44 -29.57 -1.96
C THR A 121 20.05 -31.02 -1.75
N VAL A 122 19.18 -31.30 -0.76
CA VAL A 122 18.63 -32.64 -0.52
C VAL A 122 17.86 -33.14 -1.73
N LEU A 123 16.93 -32.33 -2.25
CA LEU A 123 16.06 -32.72 -3.38
C LEU A 123 16.79 -32.87 -4.71
N LYS A 124 17.96 -32.23 -4.88
CA LYS A 124 18.84 -32.47 -6.04
C LYS A 124 19.52 -33.84 -5.99
N GLN A 125 19.74 -34.36 -4.79
CA GLN A 125 20.42 -35.64 -4.58
C GLN A 125 19.44 -36.81 -4.52
N ASP A 126 18.32 -36.63 -3.81
CA ASP A 126 17.22 -37.58 -3.71
C ASP A 126 15.89 -36.81 -3.74
N ASP A 127 15.12 -37.01 -4.80
CA ASP A 127 13.85 -36.36 -5.05
C ASP A 127 12.67 -37.02 -4.33
N LYS A 128 12.89 -38.09 -3.54
CA LYS A 128 11.87 -38.83 -2.78
C LYS A 128 11.94 -38.62 -1.27
N VAL A 129 12.41 -37.44 -0.84
CA VAL A 129 12.54 -37.09 0.58
C VAL A 129 11.35 -36.24 1.05
N SER A 130 10.28 -36.88 1.56
CA SER A 130 9.06 -36.18 2.01
C SER A 130 9.32 -35.08 3.05
N LYS A 131 10.30 -35.28 3.95
CA LYS A 131 10.68 -34.29 4.97
C LYS A 131 11.24 -33.00 4.38
N ALA A 132 11.92 -33.06 3.23
CA ALA A 132 12.46 -31.89 2.56
C ALA A 132 11.33 -31.09 1.91
N TYR A 133 10.41 -31.75 1.19
CA TYR A 133 9.21 -31.09 0.65
C TYR A 133 8.34 -30.44 1.72
N TYR A 134 8.12 -31.13 2.85
CA TYR A 134 7.32 -30.63 3.96
C TYR A 134 7.87 -29.31 4.53
N ARG A 135 9.20 -29.22 4.69
CA ARG A 135 9.85 -28.01 5.20
C ARG A 135 9.92 -26.90 4.15
N SER A 136 10.19 -27.24 2.89
CA SER A 136 10.14 -26.29 1.77
C SER A 136 8.75 -25.66 1.65
N ALA A 137 7.69 -26.46 1.66
CA ALA A 137 6.33 -25.97 1.53
C ALA A 137 5.93 -25.03 2.68
N GLN A 138 6.32 -25.33 3.92
CA GLN A 138 6.10 -24.43 5.06
C GLN A 138 6.88 -23.11 4.95
N ALA A 139 8.13 -23.17 4.52
CA ALA A 139 8.94 -21.97 4.28
C ALA A 139 8.34 -21.12 3.16
N LEU A 140 7.89 -21.73 2.06
CA LEU A 140 7.26 -21.05 0.92
C LEU A 140 5.92 -20.40 1.29
N ILE A 141 5.08 -21.07 2.08
CA ILE A 141 3.87 -20.45 2.65
C ILE A 141 4.26 -19.22 3.47
N SER A 142 5.28 -19.32 4.32
CA SER A 142 5.71 -18.22 5.18
C SER A 142 6.27 -17.02 4.39
N LEU A 143 6.88 -17.28 3.23
CA LEU A 143 7.35 -16.28 2.27
C LEU A 143 6.25 -15.77 1.31
N ASP A 144 4.99 -16.15 1.52
CA ASP A 144 3.85 -15.81 0.65
C ASP A 144 3.98 -16.30 -0.81
N ARG A 145 4.85 -17.29 -1.04
CA ARG A 145 5.08 -17.97 -2.34
C ARG A 145 4.21 -19.23 -2.42
N VAL A 146 2.90 -19.03 -2.35
CA VAL A 146 1.91 -20.10 -2.14
C VAL A 146 1.85 -21.10 -3.30
N GLU A 147 1.99 -20.64 -4.54
CA GLU A 147 1.97 -21.51 -5.74
C GLU A 147 3.11 -22.53 -5.72
N GLU A 148 4.31 -22.08 -5.36
CA GLU A 148 5.47 -22.95 -5.25
C GLU A 148 5.33 -23.94 -4.08
N ALA A 149 4.64 -23.54 -3.01
CA ALA A 149 4.33 -24.43 -1.89
C ALA A 149 3.38 -25.55 -2.30
N LEU A 150 2.37 -25.24 -3.13
CA LEU A 150 1.45 -26.23 -3.69
C LEU A 150 2.18 -27.21 -4.61
N ASP A 151 3.03 -26.72 -5.52
CA ASP A 151 3.87 -27.57 -6.38
C ASP A 151 4.77 -28.51 -5.55
N CYS A 152 5.39 -28.00 -4.48
CA CYS A 152 6.18 -28.84 -3.56
C CYS A 152 5.33 -29.94 -2.91
N CYS A 153 4.10 -29.61 -2.47
CA CYS A 153 3.20 -30.59 -1.88
C CYS A 153 2.75 -31.63 -2.90
N ASP A 154 2.37 -31.21 -4.10
CA ASP A 154 1.89 -32.09 -5.17
C ASP A 154 2.98 -33.06 -5.61
N ARG A 155 4.22 -32.59 -5.78
CA ARG A 155 5.39 -33.45 -6.06
C ARG A 155 5.61 -34.49 -4.97
N CYS A 156 5.51 -34.10 -3.70
CA CYS A 156 5.64 -35.04 -2.60
C CYS A 156 4.54 -36.11 -2.60
N LEU A 157 3.29 -35.70 -2.84
CA LEU A 157 2.13 -36.61 -2.88
C LEU A 157 2.15 -37.57 -4.08
N THR A 158 2.95 -37.29 -5.12
CA THR A 158 3.09 -38.23 -6.24
C THR A 158 3.78 -39.54 -5.85
N PHE A 159 4.72 -39.50 -4.90
CA PHE A 159 5.44 -40.70 -4.43
C PHE A 159 5.08 -41.12 -3.00
N ASP A 160 4.54 -40.21 -2.18
CA ASP A 160 4.09 -40.46 -0.80
C ASP A 160 2.64 -39.95 -0.62
N PRO A 161 1.65 -40.61 -1.26
CA PRO A 161 0.27 -40.14 -1.30
C PRO A 161 -0.45 -40.20 0.05
N ASP A 162 0.06 -40.96 1.03
CA ASP A 162 -0.56 -41.14 2.34
C ASP A 162 -0.02 -40.17 3.41
N ASN A 163 0.91 -39.29 3.02
CA ASN A 163 1.52 -38.31 3.92
C ASN A 163 0.52 -37.26 4.42
N GLN A 164 0.00 -37.46 5.63
CA GLN A 164 -0.97 -36.55 6.25
C GLN A 164 -0.39 -35.15 6.51
N GLY A 165 0.91 -35.07 6.84
CA GLY A 165 1.59 -33.79 7.09
C GLY A 165 1.60 -32.91 5.85
N ILE A 166 1.91 -33.48 4.68
CA ILE A 166 1.89 -32.77 3.40
C ILE A 166 0.46 -32.40 2.99
N LYS A 167 -0.52 -33.30 3.15
CA LYS A 167 -1.93 -32.98 2.87
C LYS A 167 -2.41 -31.76 3.66
N ALA A 168 -2.07 -31.68 4.95
CA ALA A 168 -2.42 -30.54 5.79
C ALA A 168 -1.73 -29.23 5.34
N VAL A 169 -0.45 -29.30 4.95
CA VAL A 169 0.29 -28.13 4.43
C VAL A 169 -0.30 -27.67 3.09
N ARG A 170 -0.65 -28.60 2.20
CA ARG A 170 -1.32 -28.32 0.92
C ARG A 170 -2.67 -27.65 1.13
N GLU A 171 -3.49 -28.14 2.05
CA GLU A 171 -4.78 -27.53 2.39
C GLU A 171 -4.59 -26.09 2.90
N ARG A 172 -3.60 -25.87 3.77
CA ARG A 172 -3.25 -24.52 4.26
C ARG A 172 -2.78 -23.61 3.13
N ALA A 173 -1.97 -24.11 2.21
CA ALA A 173 -1.52 -23.36 1.04
C ALA A 173 -2.71 -23.01 0.13
N ALA A 174 -3.59 -23.97 -0.17
CA ALA A 174 -4.77 -23.76 -1.00
C ALA A 174 -5.69 -22.67 -0.41
N LYS A 175 -6.03 -22.74 0.88
CA LYS A 175 -6.82 -21.70 1.55
C LYS A 175 -6.18 -20.31 1.45
N ARG A 176 -4.85 -20.24 1.60
CA ARG A 176 -4.11 -18.97 1.50
C ARG A 176 -4.11 -18.43 0.07
N LYS A 177 -4.03 -19.30 -0.94
CA LYS A 177 -4.14 -18.95 -2.36
C LYS A 177 -5.53 -18.39 -2.65
N ASP A 178 -6.58 -19.12 -2.30
CA ASP A 178 -7.96 -18.69 -2.54
C ASP A 178 -8.24 -17.31 -1.92
N THR A 179 -7.75 -17.08 -0.69
CA THR A 179 -7.90 -15.78 -0.02
C THR A 179 -7.15 -14.66 -0.77
N LYS A 180 -5.94 -14.95 -1.28
CA LYS A 180 -5.12 -13.98 -2.01
C LYS A 180 -5.71 -13.65 -3.37
N ASP A 181 -6.22 -14.66 -4.08
CA ASP A 181 -6.85 -14.51 -5.39
C ASP A 181 -8.16 -13.71 -5.25
N GLU A 182 -8.96 -13.96 -4.21
CA GLU A 182 -10.15 -13.17 -3.91
C GLU A 182 -9.80 -11.70 -3.60
N GLN A 183 -8.79 -11.46 -2.75
CA GLN A 183 -8.33 -10.11 -2.45
C GLN A 183 -7.84 -9.37 -3.70
N GLU A 184 -7.12 -10.08 -4.58
CA GLU A 184 -6.64 -9.52 -5.84
C GLU A 184 -7.81 -9.18 -6.76
N HIS A 185 -8.79 -10.07 -6.89
CA HIS A 185 -9.98 -9.85 -7.70
C HIS A 185 -10.76 -8.62 -7.21
N VAL A 186 -11.02 -8.52 -5.90
CA VAL A 186 -11.68 -7.35 -5.28
C VAL A 186 -10.89 -6.07 -5.52
N ARG A 187 -9.55 -6.12 -5.40
CA ARG A 187 -8.67 -4.98 -5.67
C ARG A 187 -8.76 -4.52 -7.13
N GLN A 188 -8.73 -5.46 -8.08
CA GLN A 188 -8.81 -5.15 -9.51
C GLN A 188 -10.17 -4.55 -9.88
N GLU A 189 -11.27 -5.11 -9.38
CA GLU A 189 -12.61 -4.57 -9.62
C GLU A 189 -12.77 -3.15 -9.04
N ARG A 190 -12.22 -2.90 -7.85
CA ARG A 190 -12.19 -1.54 -7.27
C ARG A 190 -11.41 -0.56 -8.15
N LEU A 191 -10.19 -0.92 -8.56
CA LEU A 191 -9.35 -0.08 -9.41
C LEU A 191 -10.01 0.18 -10.77
N ARG A 192 -10.68 -0.82 -11.33
CA ARG A 192 -11.46 -0.69 -12.56
C ARG A 192 -12.58 0.31 -12.39
N LYS A 193 -13.39 0.18 -11.33
CA LYS A 193 -14.49 1.11 -11.03
C LYS A 193 -14.00 2.54 -10.83
N GLU A 194 -12.95 2.74 -10.03
CA GLU A 194 -12.33 4.06 -9.83
C GLU A 194 -11.83 4.67 -11.15
N ARG A 195 -11.26 3.85 -12.05
CA ARG A 195 -10.82 4.30 -13.38
C ARG A 195 -12.01 4.68 -14.27
N GLU A 196 -13.06 3.88 -14.29
CA GLU A 196 -14.28 4.15 -15.06
C GLU A 196 -14.95 5.45 -14.57
N GLU A 197 -15.07 5.64 -13.26
CA GLU A 197 -15.61 6.87 -12.65
C GLU A 197 -14.76 8.09 -12.98
N LYS A 198 -13.43 7.99 -12.88
CA LYS A 198 -12.51 9.07 -13.25
C LYS A 198 -12.63 9.46 -14.72
N LEU A 199 -12.72 8.48 -15.62
CA LEU A 199 -12.89 8.73 -17.05
C LEU A 199 -14.27 9.36 -17.35
N ALA A 200 -15.33 8.88 -16.70
CA ALA A 200 -16.66 9.46 -16.81
C ALA A 200 -16.68 10.91 -16.34
N MET A 201 -16.06 11.21 -15.20
CA MET A 201 -15.94 12.57 -14.67
C MET A 201 -15.16 13.49 -15.62
N GLN A 202 -14.02 13.02 -16.15
CA GLN A 202 -13.23 13.78 -17.14
C GLN A 202 -14.02 14.04 -18.43
N ALA A 203 -14.81 13.07 -18.90
CA ALA A 203 -15.68 13.24 -20.05
C ALA A 203 -16.78 14.28 -19.78
N ALA A 204 -17.42 14.22 -18.61
CA ALA A 204 -18.45 15.17 -18.19
C ALA A 204 -17.91 16.61 -18.11
N PHE A 205 -16.70 16.78 -17.56
CA PHE A 205 -16.00 18.07 -17.51
C PHE A 205 -15.68 18.58 -18.91
N ARG A 206 -15.25 17.70 -19.81
CA ARG A 206 -14.94 18.05 -21.20
C ARG A 206 -16.17 18.53 -21.96
N GLU A 207 -17.28 17.81 -21.83
CA GLU A 207 -18.57 18.16 -22.45
C GLU A 207 -19.06 19.55 -21.99
N ARG A 208 -18.85 19.88 -20.70
CA ARG A 208 -19.27 21.14 -20.07
C ARG A 208 -18.23 22.26 -20.18
N ASN A 209 -17.15 22.04 -20.92
CA ASN A 209 -16.04 22.99 -21.06
C ASN A 209 -15.38 23.38 -19.73
N LEU A 210 -15.52 22.59 -18.68
CA LEU A 210 -14.86 22.83 -17.40
C LEU A 210 -13.35 22.61 -17.51
N VAL A 211 -12.59 23.48 -16.86
CA VAL A 211 -11.13 23.42 -16.80
C VAL A 211 -10.74 23.12 -15.35
N ASP A 212 -10.33 21.87 -15.11
CA ASP A 212 -9.88 21.42 -13.79
C ASP A 212 -8.47 21.95 -13.50
N ILE A 213 -8.32 22.68 -12.40
CA ILE A 213 -7.06 23.28 -11.95
C ILE A 213 -6.66 22.60 -10.63
N PRO A 214 -5.69 21.68 -10.66
CA PRO A 214 -5.22 21.00 -9.45
C PRO A 214 -4.46 21.99 -8.56
N LYS A 215 -4.61 21.84 -7.24
CA LYS A 215 -3.83 22.62 -6.26
C LYS A 215 -2.37 22.14 -6.21
N PRO A 216 -1.39 23.05 -6.12
CA PRO A 216 0.02 22.69 -5.93
C PRO A 216 0.29 22.00 -4.59
N ASP A 217 -0.43 22.41 -3.54
CA ASP A 217 -0.14 22.05 -2.15
C ASP A 217 -0.70 20.67 -1.75
N GLY A 218 -1.40 19.98 -2.65
CA GLY A 218 -2.00 18.67 -2.39
C GLY A 218 -3.15 18.67 -1.36
N SER A 219 -3.54 19.83 -0.81
CA SER A 219 -4.76 19.94 -0.01
C SER A 219 -5.97 19.62 -0.89
N SER A 220 -6.86 18.78 -0.37
CA SER A 220 -8.08 18.35 -1.06
C SER A 220 -9.28 19.01 -0.40
N ASN A 221 -10.13 19.63 -1.21
CA ASN A 221 -11.45 20.04 -0.78
C ASN A 221 -12.27 18.82 -0.31
N PRO A 222 -12.89 18.85 0.88
CA PRO A 222 -13.77 17.76 1.34
C PRO A 222 -14.99 17.58 0.43
N TYR A 223 -15.41 18.63 -0.29
CA TYR A 223 -16.51 18.57 -1.25
C TYR A 223 -15.93 18.41 -2.65
N GLN A 224 -16.20 17.27 -3.29
CA GLN A 224 -15.73 16.98 -4.65
C GLN A 224 -16.91 16.90 -5.62
N PRO A 225 -16.73 17.33 -6.88
CA PRO A 225 -17.71 17.11 -7.93
C PRO A 225 -18.08 15.62 -8.04
N HIS A 226 -19.37 15.34 -8.09
CA HIS A 226 -19.89 14.00 -8.29
C HIS A 226 -21.10 14.03 -9.22
N PHE A 227 -21.50 12.86 -9.70
CA PHE A 227 -22.78 12.73 -10.39
C PHE A 227 -23.91 12.72 -9.37
N ASP A 228 -25.04 13.29 -9.73
CA ASP A 228 -26.25 13.25 -8.91
C ASP A 228 -26.59 11.78 -8.56
N PRO A 229 -26.68 11.42 -7.25
CA PRO A 229 -27.02 10.06 -6.82
C PRO A 229 -28.40 9.60 -7.29
N GLU A 230 -29.34 10.53 -7.48
CA GLU A 230 -30.71 10.25 -7.92
C GLU A 230 -30.80 10.08 -9.44
N ASP A 231 -29.80 10.54 -10.20
CA ASP A 231 -29.74 10.40 -11.65
C ASP A 231 -29.16 9.04 -12.07
N LEU A 232 -30.06 8.10 -12.38
CA LEU A 232 -29.69 6.79 -12.94
C LEU A 232 -28.89 6.88 -14.25
N SER A 233 -29.01 7.98 -15.00
CA SER A 233 -28.25 8.18 -16.24
C SER A 233 -26.81 8.63 -16.00
N LYS A 234 -26.47 9.05 -14.76
CA LYS A 234 -25.16 9.59 -14.36
C LYS A 234 -24.66 10.68 -15.31
N LYS A 235 -25.54 11.60 -15.66
CA LYS A 235 -25.23 12.73 -16.54
C LYS A 235 -25.23 14.03 -15.77
N ILE A 236 -26.13 14.19 -14.81
CA ILE A 236 -26.27 15.43 -14.04
C ILE A 236 -25.08 15.53 -13.08
N LEU A 237 -24.35 16.64 -13.15
CA LEU A 237 -23.26 16.93 -12.21
C LEU A 237 -23.78 17.75 -11.03
N VAL A 238 -23.27 17.41 -9.86
CA VAL A 238 -23.36 18.21 -8.65
C VAL A 238 -21.94 18.69 -8.35
N LEU A 239 -21.77 20.01 -8.26
CA LEU A 239 -20.47 20.61 -8.00
C LEU A 239 -20.55 21.53 -6.78
N PRO A 240 -19.51 21.59 -5.95
CA PRO A 240 -19.43 22.61 -4.92
C PRO A 240 -19.14 23.98 -5.55
N VAL A 241 -19.82 25.00 -5.05
CA VAL A 241 -19.78 26.36 -5.56
C VAL A 241 -19.47 27.36 -4.45
N PHE A 242 -18.46 28.20 -4.68
CA PHE A 242 -18.16 29.35 -3.84
C PHE A 242 -18.87 30.59 -4.37
N PHE A 243 -19.61 31.27 -3.49
CA PHE A 243 -20.05 32.64 -3.69
C PHE A 243 -19.13 33.59 -2.95
N LEU A 244 -18.50 34.50 -3.70
CA LEU A 244 -17.65 35.54 -3.16
C LEU A 244 -18.42 36.85 -3.06
N TYR A 245 -18.32 37.50 -1.90
CA TYR A 245 -18.91 38.79 -1.60
C TYR A 245 -17.80 39.83 -1.42
N PRO A 246 -17.25 40.39 -2.51
CA PRO A 246 -16.02 41.19 -2.47
C PRO A 246 -16.16 42.46 -1.64
N GLN A 247 -17.36 43.05 -1.57
CA GLN A 247 -17.65 44.26 -0.77
C GLN A 247 -17.28 44.09 0.71
N TYR A 248 -17.42 42.87 1.23
CA TYR A 248 -17.13 42.55 2.64
C TYR A 248 -15.97 41.55 2.81
N ALA A 249 -15.33 41.11 1.71
CA ALA A 249 -14.30 40.07 1.70
C ALA A 249 -14.72 38.75 2.39
N ILE A 250 -15.99 38.37 2.19
CA ILE A 250 -16.58 37.14 2.74
C ILE A 250 -16.89 36.17 1.60
N SER A 251 -16.95 34.88 1.92
CA SER A 251 -17.36 33.83 0.99
C SER A 251 -18.26 32.81 1.66
N ASP A 252 -19.24 32.30 0.93
CA ASP A 252 -20.05 31.14 1.33
C ASP A 252 -19.82 29.97 0.36
N VAL A 253 -19.99 28.75 0.88
CA VAL A 253 -19.88 27.50 0.10
C VAL A 253 -21.24 26.83 0.02
N ILE A 254 -21.70 26.60 -1.20
CA ILE A 254 -22.79 25.68 -1.51
C ILE A 254 -22.12 24.34 -1.82
N GLN A 255 -22.27 23.36 -0.94
CA GLN A 255 -21.57 22.06 -1.04
C GLN A 255 -22.09 21.25 -2.24
N GLU A 256 -23.40 21.27 -2.45
CA GLU A 256 -24.09 20.53 -3.49
C GLU A 256 -24.87 21.49 -4.38
N PHE A 257 -24.23 21.98 -5.44
CA PHE A 257 -24.92 22.76 -6.48
C PHE A 257 -25.23 21.83 -7.65
N CYS A 258 -26.48 21.37 -7.74
CA CYS A 258 -26.95 20.56 -8.86
C CYS A 258 -27.01 21.43 -10.14
N GLU A 259 -26.45 20.92 -11.24
CA GLU A 259 -26.26 21.74 -12.45
C GLU A 259 -27.55 22.24 -13.11
N GLU A 260 -28.68 21.60 -12.80
CA GLU A 260 -30.02 21.95 -13.29
C GLU A 260 -30.76 22.92 -12.37
N THR A 261 -30.22 23.19 -11.18
CA THR A 261 -30.81 24.16 -10.25
C THR A 261 -30.45 25.58 -10.70
N THR A 262 -31.42 26.49 -10.58
CA THR A 262 -31.22 27.90 -10.97
C THR A 262 -30.46 28.66 -9.89
N PHE A 263 -29.71 29.70 -10.29
CA PHE A 263 -29.09 30.62 -9.33
C PHE A 263 -30.13 31.34 -8.47
N GLU A 264 -31.33 31.60 -9.01
CA GLU A 264 -32.45 32.20 -8.29
C GLU A 264 -32.85 31.37 -7.06
N ALA A 265 -33.00 30.05 -7.22
CA ALA A 265 -33.37 29.16 -6.12
C ALA A 265 -32.35 29.21 -4.97
N HIS A 266 -31.05 29.09 -5.28
CA HIS A 266 -30.00 29.18 -4.27
C HIS A 266 -29.91 30.57 -3.62
N LEU A 267 -30.05 31.64 -4.41
CA LEU A 267 -30.03 33.00 -3.86
C LEU A 267 -31.25 33.30 -2.97
N GLU A 268 -32.43 32.78 -3.30
CA GLU A 268 -33.61 32.92 -2.44
C GLU A 268 -33.47 32.15 -1.13
N GLU A 269 -32.83 30.98 -1.16
CA GLU A 269 -32.54 30.20 0.05
C GLU A 269 -31.51 30.91 0.94
N MET A 270 -30.41 31.41 0.36
CA MET A 270 -29.36 32.10 1.11
C MET A 270 -29.76 33.51 1.58
N PHE A 271 -30.55 34.24 0.78
CA PHE A 271 -30.97 35.62 1.04
C PHE A 271 -32.52 35.75 1.01
N PRO A 272 -33.22 35.18 2.00
CA PRO A 272 -34.67 35.05 1.97
C PRO A 272 -35.39 36.42 1.89
N PRO A 273 -36.42 36.56 1.02
CA PRO A 273 -37.16 37.82 0.82
C PRO A 273 -37.80 38.40 2.09
N LYS A 274 -38.14 37.54 3.06
CA LYS A 274 -38.83 37.88 4.31
C LYS A 274 -37.97 37.57 5.54
N GLY A 275 -36.65 37.44 5.38
CA GLY A 275 -35.72 37.15 6.48
C GLY A 275 -34.97 38.39 6.98
N THR A 276 -34.23 38.20 8.08
CA THR A 276 -33.22 39.16 8.53
C THR A 276 -32.01 39.10 7.61
N ALA A 277 -31.49 40.27 7.22
CA ALA A 277 -30.24 40.35 6.46
C ALA A 277 -29.10 39.62 7.20
N PRO A 278 -28.11 39.06 6.48
CA PRO A 278 -26.94 38.47 7.11
C PRO A 278 -26.27 39.47 8.06
N PRO A 279 -25.70 39.02 9.19
CA PRO A 279 -25.15 39.91 10.22
C PRO A 279 -23.97 40.76 9.72
N TRP A 280 -23.28 40.29 8.67
CA TRP A 280 -22.19 41.01 8.03
C TRP A 280 -22.66 42.09 7.04
N ASP A 281 -23.92 42.03 6.58
CA ASP A 281 -24.48 43.02 5.65
C ASP A 281 -24.99 44.26 6.40
N SER A 282 -24.05 45.06 6.87
CA SER A 282 -24.32 46.30 7.61
C SER A 282 -25.22 47.31 6.87
N ARG A 283 -25.23 47.27 5.52
CA ARG A 283 -26.01 48.18 4.67
C ARG A 283 -27.38 47.62 4.26
N GLY A 284 -27.64 46.33 4.49
CA GLY A 284 -28.88 45.66 4.06
C GLY A 284 -29.04 45.61 2.54
N GLU A 285 -27.94 45.65 1.78
CA GLU A 285 -27.94 45.71 0.32
C GLU A 285 -28.02 44.32 -0.33
N TYR A 286 -27.63 43.27 0.39
CA TYR A 286 -27.59 41.88 -0.07
C TYR A 286 -28.97 41.22 0.01
N THR A 287 -29.89 41.74 -0.81
CA THR A 287 -31.24 41.17 -0.97
C THR A 287 -31.36 40.44 -2.29
N TYR A 288 -32.08 39.31 -2.33
CA TYR A 288 -32.19 38.48 -3.53
C TYR A 288 -32.57 39.27 -4.81
N LYS A 289 -33.40 40.32 -4.71
CA LYS A 289 -33.77 41.19 -5.84
C LYS A 289 -32.62 42.05 -6.34
N ASN A 290 -31.79 42.55 -5.42
CA ASN A 290 -30.73 43.49 -5.71
C ASN A 290 -29.40 42.83 -6.10
N LEU A 291 -29.24 41.53 -5.83
CA LEU A 291 -28.00 40.82 -6.14
C LEU A 291 -27.80 40.58 -7.63
N VAL A 292 -26.55 40.60 -8.05
CA VAL A 292 -26.07 40.22 -9.38
C VAL A 292 -24.98 39.17 -9.21
N VAL A 293 -25.00 38.15 -10.06
CA VAL A 293 -23.99 37.09 -10.10
C VAL A 293 -23.09 37.29 -11.33
N TYR A 294 -21.79 37.17 -11.12
CA TYR A 294 -20.77 37.21 -12.15
C TYR A 294 -19.97 35.91 -12.15
N ALA A 295 -19.64 35.45 -13.36
CA ALA A 295 -18.78 34.30 -13.59
C ALA A 295 -17.53 34.73 -14.35
N MET A 296 -16.43 34.04 -14.06
CA MET A 296 -15.15 34.24 -14.73
C MET A 296 -14.72 32.95 -15.40
N THR A 297 -14.33 33.03 -16.67
CA THR A 297 -13.75 31.88 -17.38
C THR A 297 -12.26 31.73 -17.09
N HIS A 298 -11.68 30.60 -17.50
CA HIS A 298 -10.26 30.33 -17.42
C HIS A 298 -9.40 31.39 -18.10
N ARG A 299 -9.88 31.91 -19.23
CA ARG A 299 -9.23 33.01 -19.97
C ARG A 299 -9.58 34.41 -19.43
N LYS A 300 -10.04 34.50 -18.18
CA LYS A 300 -10.38 35.75 -17.49
C LYS A 300 -11.45 36.58 -18.21
N ARG A 301 -12.36 35.92 -18.94
CA ARG A 301 -13.56 36.58 -19.48
C ARG A 301 -14.60 36.67 -18.38
N LEU A 302 -15.04 37.89 -18.08
CA LEU A 302 -16.08 38.17 -17.10
C LEU A 302 -17.43 38.33 -17.81
N PHE A 303 -18.47 37.68 -17.29
CA PHE A 303 -19.83 37.85 -17.78
C PHE A 303 -20.85 37.74 -16.66
N LYS A 304 -22.00 38.40 -16.85
CA LYS A 304 -23.10 38.42 -15.90
C LYS A 304 -23.96 37.17 -16.07
N VAL A 305 -24.25 36.50 -14.96
CA VAL A 305 -25.13 35.33 -14.91
C VAL A 305 -26.55 35.79 -14.58
N GLY A 306 -27.51 35.41 -15.43
CA GLY A 306 -28.92 35.67 -15.17
C GLY A 306 -29.43 34.79 -14.02
N LYS A 307 -30.27 35.33 -13.14
CA LYS A 307 -30.78 34.58 -11.97
C LYS A 307 -31.53 33.31 -12.37
N LYS A 308 -32.29 33.36 -13.46
CA LYS A 308 -33.06 32.22 -14.00
C LYS A 308 -32.21 31.19 -14.74
N MET A 309 -30.92 31.46 -14.95
CA MET A 309 -30.02 30.49 -15.57
C MET A 309 -29.72 29.38 -14.58
N THR A 310 -29.50 28.19 -15.11
CA THR A 310 -28.91 27.06 -14.39
C THR A 310 -27.39 27.08 -14.53
N LEU A 311 -26.68 26.31 -13.71
CA LEU A 311 -25.24 26.17 -13.87
C LEU A 311 -24.89 25.54 -15.24
N ARG A 312 -25.75 24.63 -15.74
CA ARG A 312 -25.65 24.06 -17.09
C ARG A 312 -25.72 25.11 -18.20
N ASP A 313 -26.61 26.10 -18.07
CA ASP A 313 -26.68 27.21 -19.02
C ASP A 313 -25.40 28.05 -18.99
N VAL A 314 -24.85 28.28 -17.79
CA VAL A 314 -23.60 29.03 -17.62
C VAL A 314 -22.43 28.31 -18.28
N PHE A 315 -22.36 26.98 -18.24
CA PHE A 315 -21.33 26.21 -18.97
C PHE A 315 -21.39 26.47 -20.48
N GLY A 316 -22.59 26.58 -21.05
CA GLY A 316 -22.81 26.94 -22.44
C GLY A 316 -22.29 28.35 -22.77
N VAL A 317 -22.58 29.33 -21.90
CA VAL A 317 -22.12 30.73 -22.08
C VAL A 317 -20.60 30.87 -21.89
N ALA A 318 -20.03 30.10 -20.97
CA ALA A 318 -18.60 30.11 -20.67
C ALA A 318 -17.74 29.52 -21.80
N LYS A 319 -18.35 28.75 -22.72
CA LYS A 319 -17.68 28.16 -23.88
C LYS A 319 -16.97 29.24 -24.72
N GLY A 320 -15.75 28.93 -25.16
CA GLY A 320 -14.99 29.76 -26.10
C GLY A 320 -15.73 29.94 -27.43
N LYS A 321 -15.48 31.05 -28.13
CA LYS A 321 -16.07 31.28 -29.46
C LYS A 321 -15.51 30.29 -30.48
N GLU A 322 -16.26 30.06 -31.55
CA GLU A 322 -15.82 29.20 -32.64
C GLU A 322 -14.52 29.73 -33.26
N GLY A 323 -13.50 28.88 -33.37
CA GLY A 323 -12.16 29.24 -33.83
C GLY A 323 -11.21 29.78 -32.75
N GLU A 324 -11.70 30.10 -31.54
CA GLU A 324 -10.85 30.40 -30.40
C GLU A 324 -10.45 29.12 -29.65
N PRO A 325 -9.27 29.08 -28.99
CA PRO A 325 -8.92 27.94 -28.17
C PRO A 325 -9.87 27.79 -26.97
N ARG A 326 -10.01 26.55 -26.49
CA ARG A 326 -10.98 26.15 -25.46
C ARG A 326 -10.97 27.11 -24.26
N ASP A 327 -12.18 27.56 -23.90
CA ASP A 327 -12.46 28.37 -22.72
C ASP A 327 -13.69 27.81 -22.00
N GLY A 328 -13.78 28.07 -20.70
CA GLY A 328 -14.87 27.66 -19.84
C GLY A 328 -14.60 28.00 -18.40
N LEU A 329 -15.42 27.52 -17.48
CA LEU A 329 -15.26 27.83 -16.06
C LEU A 329 -14.06 27.08 -15.46
N GLU A 330 -13.32 27.77 -14.59
CA GLU A 330 -12.26 27.16 -13.78
C GLU A 330 -12.90 26.38 -12.62
N VAL A 331 -12.54 25.10 -12.50
CA VAL A 331 -12.81 24.29 -11.33
C VAL A 331 -11.51 24.22 -10.53
N LYS A 332 -11.40 25.01 -9.47
CA LYS A 332 -10.21 25.03 -8.60
C LYS A 332 -10.47 24.15 -7.39
N ASP A 333 -9.69 23.09 -7.24
CA ASP A 333 -9.85 22.13 -6.15
C ASP A 333 -11.30 21.61 -6.03
N GLY A 334 -11.85 21.17 -7.17
CA GLY A 334 -13.22 20.68 -7.25
C GLY A 334 -14.31 21.75 -7.17
N CYS A 335 -13.98 23.03 -6.92
CA CYS A 335 -14.96 24.10 -6.76
C CYS A 335 -15.03 25.07 -7.92
N ILE A 336 -16.24 25.54 -8.24
CA ILE A 336 -16.46 26.68 -9.12
C ILE A 336 -16.68 27.93 -8.26
N THR A 337 -16.21 29.08 -8.73
CA THR A 337 -16.36 30.35 -8.00
C THR A 337 -17.20 31.34 -8.80
N PHE A 338 -18.18 31.94 -8.12
CA PHE A 338 -18.95 33.07 -8.63
C PHE A 338 -18.82 34.27 -7.71
N VAL A 339 -18.95 35.46 -8.28
CA VAL A 339 -18.95 36.71 -7.54
C VAL A 339 -20.38 37.22 -7.43
N VAL A 340 -20.82 37.52 -6.21
CA VAL A 340 -22.17 37.98 -5.92
C VAL A 340 -22.07 39.37 -5.28
N ILE A 341 -22.67 40.35 -5.93
CA ILE A 341 -22.57 41.77 -5.53
C ILE A 341 -23.91 42.49 -5.70
N PRO A 342 -24.25 43.47 -4.84
CA PRO A 342 -25.42 44.31 -5.01
C PRO A 342 -25.32 45.16 -6.28
N LYS A 343 -26.43 45.27 -7.01
CA LYS A 343 -26.54 46.15 -8.17
C LYS A 343 -26.36 47.61 -7.74
N GLY A 344 -25.54 48.36 -8.46
CA GLY A 344 -25.33 49.78 -8.18
C GLY A 344 -23.89 50.21 -8.39
N ASP A 345 -23.40 51.09 -7.52
CA ASP A 345 -22.05 51.65 -7.65
C ASP A 345 -20.96 50.68 -7.23
N GLU A 346 -21.22 49.80 -6.26
CA GLU A 346 -20.29 48.72 -5.88
C GLU A 346 -20.07 47.72 -7.03
N GLU A 347 -21.14 47.33 -7.75
CA GLU A 347 -21.04 46.52 -8.98
C GLU A 347 -20.12 47.18 -10.02
N LYS A 348 -20.31 48.47 -10.30
CA LYS A 348 -19.49 49.20 -11.28
C LYS A 348 -18.04 49.28 -10.85
N LYS A 349 -17.79 49.65 -9.60
CA LYS A 349 -16.44 49.77 -9.03
C LYS A 349 -15.67 48.46 -9.12
N TRP A 350 -16.31 47.37 -8.71
CA TRP A 350 -15.69 46.04 -8.76
C TRP A 350 -15.39 45.59 -10.20
N VAL A 351 -16.32 45.81 -11.14
CA VAL A 351 -16.10 45.48 -12.56
C VAL A 351 -14.96 46.30 -13.18
N GLU A 352 -14.83 47.58 -12.81
CA GLU A 352 -13.72 48.43 -13.27
C GLU A 352 -12.37 47.97 -12.70
N GLU A 353 -12.31 47.67 -11.40
CA GLU A 353 -11.11 47.12 -10.75
C GLU A 353 -10.69 45.80 -11.38
N PHE A 354 -11.64 44.89 -11.63
CA PHE A 354 -11.38 43.62 -12.29
C PHE A 354 -10.78 43.80 -13.70
N LYS A 355 -11.31 44.74 -14.49
CA LYS A 355 -10.80 45.02 -15.84
C LYS A 355 -9.35 45.52 -15.81
N LYS A 356 -9.01 46.38 -14.84
CA LYS A 356 -7.63 46.86 -14.64
C LYS A 356 -6.69 45.71 -14.31
N SER A 357 -7.07 44.84 -13.37
CA SER A 357 -6.24 43.68 -12.97
C SER A 357 -6.04 42.62 -14.05
N ARG A 358 -6.77 42.70 -15.17
CA ARG A 358 -6.65 41.77 -16.31
C ARG A 358 -5.64 42.26 -17.34
N GLU A 359 -5.36 43.57 -17.38
CA GLU A 359 -4.45 44.19 -18.36
C GLU A 359 -3.00 44.26 -17.85
N GLU A 360 -2.82 44.09 -16.54
CA GLU A 360 -1.54 43.85 -15.85
C GLU A 360 -1.17 42.36 -15.89
#